data_AF-A0A946FY08-F1
#
_entry.id   AF-A0A946FY08-F1
#
_cell.length_a   1.000
_cell.length_b   1.000
_cell.length_c   1.000
_cell.angle_alpha   90.00
_cell.angle_beta   90.00
_cell.angle_gamma   90.00
#
_symmetry.space_group_name_H-M   'P 1'
#
loop_
_entity.id
_entity.type
_entity.pdbx_description
1 polymer ?
#
loop_
_entity_poly.entity_id
_entity_poly.type
_entity_poly.pdbx_seq_one_letter_code
_entity_poly.pdbx_strand_id
1 'polypeptide(L)'
;MKDRFVPQTSDEITFVSNLFNRIQASSINSKSEYCGLIGVGSNGQLIATTPRMGNSDSCLPPSPEWQKMHVIASYHTHGAADLAYFTEIPSFDDMRTDIEDNTDGYIATPGGRLWYVDAHARIARELCGVGCLIADPAYVDDPDIKLQKSYTLKELSKF
;
A
#
# COMPACT_ATOMS: atom_id res chain seq x y z
N MET A 1 2.78 4.39 -17.79
CA MET A 1 3.10 2.97 -17.53
C MET A 1 3.61 2.16 -18.75
N LYS A 2 4.16 2.75 -19.83
CA LYS A 2 4.55 1.97 -21.03
C LYS A 2 5.79 1.07 -20.89
N ASP A 3 6.58 1.20 -19.81
CA ASP A 3 7.88 0.52 -19.66
C ASP A 3 8.02 -0.38 -18.41
N ARG A 4 6.94 -0.66 -17.65
CA ARG A 4 7.01 -1.65 -16.56
C ARG A 4 6.93 -3.07 -17.17
N PHE A 5 8.04 -3.80 -17.16
CA PHE A 5 8.14 -5.08 -17.88
C PHE A 5 7.19 -6.17 -17.34
N VAL A 6 7.02 -6.30 -16.02
CA VAL A 6 5.99 -7.12 -15.36
C VAL A 6 5.81 -6.59 -13.93
N PRO A 7 4.57 -6.30 -13.46
CA PRO A 7 4.34 -5.94 -12.07
C PRO A 7 4.38 -7.14 -11.11
N GLN A 8 4.62 -6.91 -9.82
CA GLN A 8 4.48 -7.91 -8.76
C GLN A 8 5.44 -9.11 -8.92
N THR A 9 6.65 -8.88 -9.43
CA THR A 9 7.70 -9.92 -9.45
C THR A 9 8.06 -10.36 -8.03
N SER A 10 8.66 -11.54 -7.86
CA SER A 10 9.10 -12.02 -6.54
C SER A 10 10.08 -11.05 -5.86
N ASP A 11 10.97 -10.43 -6.63
CA ASP A 11 11.91 -9.42 -6.13
C ASP A 11 11.18 -8.15 -5.66
N GLU A 12 10.17 -7.73 -6.41
CA GLU A 12 9.36 -6.57 -6.06
C GLU A 12 8.53 -6.82 -4.80
N ILE A 13 7.84 -7.96 -4.72
CA ILE A 13 7.07 -8.32 -3.52
C ILE A 13 8.00 -8.44 -2.30
N THR A 14 9.19 -9.01 -2.47
CA THR A 14 10.20 -9.10 -1.38
C THR A 14 10.66 -7.71 -0.95
N PHE A 15 10.94 -6.82 -1.91
CA PHE A 15 11.33 -5.44 -1.63
C PHE A 15 10.24 -4.69 -0.87
N VAL A 16 9.00 -4.74 -1.34
CA VAL A 16 7.83 -4.10 -0.75
C VAL A 16 7.55 -4.64 0.65
N SER A 17 7.59 -5.95 0.83
CA SER A 17 7.36 -6.58 2.14
C SER A 17 8.42 -6.14 3.16
N ASN A 18 9.69 -6.11 2.75
CA ASN A 18 10.78 -5.61 3.59
C ASN A 18 10.64 -4.12 3.89
N LEU A 19 10.16 -3.32 2.94
CA LEU A 19 9.86 -1.90 3.13
C LEU A 19 8.79 -1.72 4.22
N PHE A 20 7.64 -2.39 4.09
CA PHE A 20 6.57 -2.26 5.08
C PHE A 20 6.95 -2.80 6.45
N ASN A 21 7.67 -3.91 6.54
CA ASN A 21 8.14 -4.44 7.83
C ASN A 21 9.10 -3.50 8.57
N ARG A 22 9.73 -2.54 7.89
CA ARG A 22 10.50 -1.48 8.57
C ARG A 22 9.65 -0.32 9.08
N ILE A 23 8.41 -0.18 8.61
CA ILE A 23 7.58 1.02 8.80
C ILE A 23 6.34 0.73 9.66
N GLN A 24 5.73 -0.46 9.53
CA GLN A 24 4.49 -0.86 10.19
C GLN A 24 4.49 -0.55 11.69
N ALA A 25 5.55 -0.91 12.42
CA ALA A 25 5.61 -0.65 13.86
C ALA A 25 5.48 0.85 14.21
N SER A 26 6.12 1.72 13.43
CA SER A 26 5.99 3.17 13.60
C SER A 26 4.60 3.67 13.25
N SER A 27 4.05 3.19 12.12
CA SER A 27 2.71 3.54 11.62
C SER A 27 1.60 3.16 12.60
N ILE A 28 1.67 1.95 13.15
CA ILE A 28 0.75 1.44 14.16
C ILE A 28 0.86 2.28 15.44
N ASN A 29 2.08 2.48 15.95
CA ASN A 29 2.26 3.21 17.21
C ASN A 29 1.80 4.68 17.11
N SER A 30 1.97 5.31 15.94
CA SER A 30 1.53 6.70 15.73
C SER A 30 0.06 6.81 15.30
N LYS A 31 -0.60 5.69 14.96
CA LYS A 31 -1.94 5.68 14.33
C LYS A 31 -2.00 6.56 13.09
N SER A 32 -0.98 6.47 12.24
CA SER A 32 -0.88 7.31 11.05
C SER A 32 -0.34 6.53 9.88
N GLU A 33 -0.77 6.94 8.69
CA GLU A 33 -0.21 6.47 7.44
C GLU A 33 1.23 6.92 7.29
N TYR A 34 2.05 6.05 6.71
CA TYR A 34 3.37 6.37 6.21
C TYR A 34 3.41 6.03 4.74
N CYS A 35 3.74 7.00 3.91
CA CYS A 35 3.70 6.84 2.46
C CYS A 35 4.97 7.26 1.75
N GLY A 36 5.08 6.85 0.49
CA GLY A 36 6.13 7.24 -0.41
C GLY A 36 5.94 6.69 -1.81
N LEU A 37 7.01 6.66 -2.58
CA LEU A 37 7.02 6.10 -3.94
C LEU A 37 8.07 4.99 -4.04
N ILE A 38 7.78 4.00 -4.87
CA ILE A 38 8.68 2.93 -5.30
C ILE A 38 9.04 3.19 -6.75
N GLY A 39 10.30 2.96 -7.10
CA GLY A 39 10.77 3.13 -8.46
C GLY A 39 12.05 2.34 -8.75
N VAL A 40 12.48 2.45 -10.00
CA VAL A 40 13.71 1.86 -10.50
C VAL A 40 14.77 2.94 -10.61
N GLY A 41 15.90 2.74 -9.91
CA GLY A 41 17.05 3.64 -9.96
C GLY A 41 17.86 3.49 -11.25
N SER A 42 18.90 4.32 -11.41
CA SER A 42 19.70 4.42 -12.64
C SER A 42 20.45 3.15 -13.05
N ASN A 43 20.68 2.21 -12.13
CA ASN A 43 21.33 0.92 -12.40
C ASN A 43 20.34 -0.26 -12.42
N GLY A 44 19.03 0.00 -12.46
CA GLY A 44 17.99 -1.02 -12.50
C GLY A 44 17.55 -1.57 -11.13
N GLN A 45 18.10 -1.08 -10.01
CA GLN A 45 17.65 -1.56 -8.70
C GLN A 45 16.27 -0.99 -8.32
N LEU A 46 15.51 -1.72 -7.49
CA LEU A 46 14.35 -1.16 -6.79
C LEU A 46 14.82 -0.23 -5.67
N ILE A 47 14.27 0.98 -5.64
CA ILE A 47 14.44 1.94 -4.54
C ILE A 47 13.07 2.48 -4.12
N ALA A 48 13.01 3.01 -2.90
CA ALA A 48 11.85 3.72 -2.39
C ALA A 48 12.28 5.08 -1.84
N THR A 49 11.39 6.07 -1.91
CA THR A 49 11.60 7.31 -1.16
C THR A 49 11.61 7.03 0.34
N THR A 50 12.22 7.93 1.11
CA THR A 50 12.08 7.93 2.57
C THR A 50 10.59 7.95 2.95
N PRO A 51 10.11 7.09 3.87
CA PRO A 51 8.72 7.13 4.30
C PRO A 51 8.39 8.46 4.95
N ARG A 52 7.30 9.10 4.51
CA ARG A 52 6.80 10.34 5.11
C ARG A 52 5.58 10.00 5.98
N MET A 53 5.58 10.49 7.21
CA MET A 53 4.40 10.39 8.08
C MET A 53 3.30 11.33 7.57
N GLY A 54 2.08 10.82 7.51
CA GLY A 54 0.85 11.57 7.26
C GLY A 54 0.00 11.72 8.52
N ASN A 55 -1.31 11.59 8.36
CA ASN A 55 -2.29 11.50 9.44
C ASN A 55 -2.99 10.12 9.37
N SER A 56 -4.17 9.97 9.97
CA SER A 56 -4.88 8.70 10.05
C SER A 56 -5.47 8.20 8.72
N ASP A 57 -5.65 9.07 7.74
CA ASP A 57 -6.41 8.80 6.51
C ASP A 57 -5.80 9.40 5.24
N SER A 58 -4.61 9.99 5.36
CA SER A 58 -3.91 10.57 4.22
C SER A 58 -2.42 10.73 4.47
N CYS A 59 -1.66 10.61 3.40
CA CYS A 59 -0.27 11.00 3.34
C CYS A 59 0.06 11.50 1.93
N LEU A 60 1.06 12.38 1.79
CA LEU A 60 1.61 12.70 0.47
C LEU A 60 3.06 12.22 0.41
N PRO A 61 3.50 11.61 -0.69
CA PRO A 61 4.90 11.22 -0.81
C PRO A 61 5.87 12.40 -0.69
N PRO A 62 7.13 12.16 -0.29
CA PRO A 62 8.13 13.22 -0.25
C PRO A 62 8.55 13.66 -1.67
N SER A 63 8.78 14.98 -1.82
CA SER A 63 9.32 15.60 -3.03
C SER A 63 10.63 16.32 -2.67
N PRO A 64 11.69 16.31 -3.51
CA PRO A 64 11.75 15.82 -4.89
C PRO A 64 12.42 14.44 -5.05
N GLU A 65 12.45 13.58 -4.01
CA GLU A 65 13.19 12.29 -4.05
C GLU A 65 12.83 11.40 -5.26
N TRP A 66 11.59 11.49 -5.76
CA TRP A 66 11.11 10.82 -6.96
C TRP A 66 11.95 11.09 -8.21
N GLN A 67 12.65 12.23 -8.29
CA GLN A 67 13.50 12.57 -9.46
C GLN A 67 14.71 11.64 -9.64
N LYS A 68 15.03 10.81 -8.63
CA LYS A 68 16.16 9.87 -8.67
C LYS A 68 15.80 8.51 -9.29
N MET A 69 14.55 8.31 -9.69
CA MET A 69 14.04 7.02 -10.16
C MET A 69 12.96 7.16 -11.21
N HIS A 70 12.75 6.07 -11.95
CA HIS A 70 11.51 5.86 -12.67
C HIS A 70 10.46 5.32 -11.70
N VAL A 71 9.46 6.13 -11.34
CA VAL A 71 8.39 5.73 -10.43
C VAL A 71 7.55 4.62 -11.05
N ILE A 72 7.29 3.57 -10.28
CA ILE A 72 6.48 2.41 -10.71
C ILE A 72 5.25 2.21 -9.83
N ALA A 73 5.29 2.63 -8.57
CA ALA A 73 4.16 2.50 -7.65
C ALA A 73 4.19 3.55 -6.52
N SER A 74 3.02 3.90 -6.00
CA SER A 74 2.83 4.49 -4.69
C SER A 74 2.95 3.41 -3.60
N TYR A 75 3.20 3.82 -2.36
CA TYR A 75 3.00 2.94 -1.22
C TYR A 75 2.48 3.71 -0.01
N HIS A 76 1.63 3.08 0.80
CA HIS A 76 1.29 3.58 2.14
C HIS A 76 0.88 2.47 3.12
N THR A 77 0.87 2.80 4.41
CA THR A 77 0.35 1.98 5.49
C THR A 77 -0.97 2.55 6.01
N HIS A 78 -1.84 1.74 6.59
CA HIS A 78 -3.13 2.17 7.15
C HIS A 78 -3.10 2.49 8.67
N GLY A 79 -1.92 2.58 9.29
CA GLY A 79 -1.84 2.91 10.72
C GLY A 79 -2.18 1.74 11.64
N ALA A 80 -2.91 2.03 12.71
CA ALA A 80 -3.34 1.06 13.72
C ALA A 80 -4.71 0.48 13.39
N ALA A 81 -5.03 -0.67 13.99
CA ALA A 81 -6.36 -1.25 13.87
C ALA A 81 -7.40 -0.29 14.51
N ASP A 82 -8.43 0.04 13.75
CA ASP A 82 -9.55 0.86 14.22
C ASP A 82 -10.87 0.24 13.74
N LEU A 83 -11.73 -0.14 14.69
CA LEU A 83 -13.03 -0.74 14.40
C LEU A 83 -14.05 0.26 13.82
N ALA A 84 -13.77 1.57 13.92
CA ALA A 84 -14.62 2.59 13.33
C ALA A 84 -14.39 2.76 11.81
N TYR A 85 -13.30 2.20 11.27
CA TYR A 85 -12.89 2.38 9.88
C TYR A 85 -12.51 1.05 9.21
N PHE A 86 -12.77 0.92 7.91
CA PHE A 86 -12.36 -0.25 7.14
C PHE A 86 -10.85 -0.18 6.81
N THR A 87 -10.01 -0.44 7.80
CA THR A 87 -8.54 -0.34 7.70
C THR A 87 -7.87 -1.54 7.01
N GLU A 88 -8.63 -2.61 6.72
CA GLU A 88 -8.09 -3.88 6.19
C GLU A 88 -8.16 -4.05 4.66
N ILE A 89 -8.71 -3.06 3.95
CA ILE A 89 -8.80 -3.04 2.48
C ILE A 89 -8.41 -1.65 1.96
N PRO A 90 -7.91 -1.54 0.71
CA PRO A 90 -7.71 -0.24 0.08
C PRO A 90 -9.00 0.57 0.05
N SER A 91 -8.89 1.88 0.23
CA SER A 91 -10.02 2.80 0.10
C SER A 91 -10.38 3.04 -1.38
N PHE A 92 -11.58 3.57 -1.62
CA PHE A 92 -11.97 4.03 -2.96
C PHE A 92 -10.99 5.11 -3.48
N ASP A 93 -10.57 6.02 -2.60
CA ASP A 93 -9.69 7.12 -2.98
C ASP A 93 -8.27 6.66 -3.27
N ASP A 94 -7.76 5.63 -2.58
CA ASP A 94 -6.44 5.03 -2.88
C ASP A 94 -6.36 4.63 -4.35
N MET A 95 -7.32 3.80 -4.78
CA MET A 95 -7.35 3.30 -6.15
C MET A 95 -7.70 4.40 -7.15
N ARG A 96 -8.60 5.33 -6.81
CA ARG A 96 -8.95 6.44 -7.69
C ARG A 96 -7.72 7.30 -7.98
N THR A 97 -6.94 7.64 -6.95
CA THR A 97 -5.73 8.46 -7.08
C THR A 97 -4.65 7.72 -7.87
N ASP A 98 -4.40 6.45 -7.59
CA ASP A 98 -3.46 5.62 -8.38
C ASP A 98 -3.84 5.57 -9.88
N ILE A 99 -5.15 5.47 -10.18
CA ILE A 99 -5.67 5.55 -11.56
C ILE A 99 -5.41 6.92 -12.19
N GLU A 100 -5.73 8.00 -11.47
CA GLU A 100 -5.55 9.39 -11.94
C GLU A 100 -4.08 9.72 -12.20
N ASP A 101 -3.19 9.24 -11.32
CA ASP A 101 -1.74 9.40 -11.42
C ASP A 101 -1.09 8.37 -12.37
N ASN A 102 -1.88 7.44 -12.92
CA ASN A 102 -1.42 6.38 -13.82
C ASN A 102 -0.23 5.62 -13.23
N THR A 103 -0.34 5.26 -11.95
CA THR A 103 0.70 4.66 -11.11
C THR A 103 0.06 3.54 -10.29
N ASP A 104 0.69 2.37 -10.20
CA ASP A 104 0.18 1.29 -9.36
C ASP A 104 0.38 1.59 -7.86
N GLY A 105 -0.20 0.79 -6.95
CA GLY A 105 -0.11 1.04 -5.51
C GLY A 105 0.17 -0.20 -4.68
N TYR A 106 0.85 -0.01 -3.54
CA TYR A 106 1.00 -1.04 -2.51
C TYR A 106 0.53 -0.53 -1.16
N ILE A 107 -0.22 -1.37 -0.44
CA ILE A 107 -0.84 -0.96 0.83
C ILE A 107 -0.62 -2.04 1.88
N ALA A 108 -0.16 -1.63 3.06
CA ALA A 108 -0.04 -2.51 4.23
C ALA A 108 -1.10 -2.16 5.29
N THR A 109 -1.79 -3.19 5.81
CA THR A 109 -2.89 -3.02 6.76
C THR A 109 -2.48 -3.39 8.19
N PRO A 110 -3.23 -2.96 9.23
CA PRO A 110 -2.96 -3.34 10.61
C PRO A 110 -2.96 -4.85 10.87
N GLY A 111 -3.77 -5.63 10.16
CA GLY A 111 -3.76 -7.10 10.21
C GLY A 111 -2.53 -7.74 9.58
N GLY A 112 -1.63 -6.93 9.00
CA GLY A 112 -0.42 -7.39 8.33
C GLY A 112 -0.69 -7.93 6.93
N ARG A 113 -1.79 -7.52 6.26
CA ARG A 113 -2.03 -7.86 4.85
C ARG A 113 -1.18 -6.98 3.95
N LEU A 114 -0.88 -7.49 2.77
CA LEU A 114 -0.29 -6.72 1.67
C LEU A 114 -1.24 -6.69 0.49
N TRP A 115 -1.60 -5.50 0.06
CA TRP A 115 -2.45 -5.25 -1.09
C TRP A 115 -1.65 -4.64 -2.24
N TYR A 116 -2.11 -4.91 -3.45
CA TYR A 116 -1.65 -4.29 -4.68
C TYR A 116 -2.82 -3.66 -5.42
N VAL A 117 -2.67 -2.41 -5.82
CA VAL A 117 -3.59 -1.71 -6.71
C VAL A 117 -3.00 -1.72 -8.11
N ASP A 118 -3.73 -2.34 -9.04
CA ASP A 118 -3.45 -2.29 -10.47
C ASP A 118 -4.25 -1.14 -11.08
N ALA A 119 -3.59 0.00 -11.33
CA ALA A 119 -4.26 1.21 -11.81
C ALA A 119 -4.84 1.00 -13.21
N HIS A 120 -4.15 0.24 -14.07
CA HIS A 120 -4.62 -0.01 -15.42
C HIS A 120 -5.82 -0.97 -15.45
N ALA A 121 -5.76 -2.06 -14.67
CA ALA A 121 -6.86 -3.02 -14.57
C ALA A 121 -7.98 -2.56 -13.63
N ARG A 122 -7.78 -1.47 -12.87
CA ARG A 122 -8.74 -0.88 -11.92
C ARG A 122 -9.22 -1.88 -10.87
N ILE A 123 -8.27 -2.64 -10.33
CA ILE A 123 -8.53 -3.72 -9.36
C ILE A 123 -7.45 -3.75 -8.28
N ALA A 124 -7.88 -3.90 -7.04
CA ALA A 124 -7.04 -4.19 -5.90
C ALA A 124 -7.01 -5.70 -5.67
N ARG A 125 -5.85 -6.25 -5.33
CA ARG A 125 -5.63 -7.68 -5.08
C ARG A 125 -4.82 -7.87 -3.80
N GLU A 126 -5.27 -8.76 -2.93
CA GLU A 126 -4.49 -9.16 -1.77
C GLU A 126 -3.35 -10.07 -2.24
N LEU A 127 -2.10 -9.70 -1.96
CA LEU A 127 -0.93 -10.51 -2.27
C LEU A 127 -0.66 -11.55 -1.18
N CYS A 128 -0.91 -11.16 0.06
CA CYS A 128 -0.86 -12.03 1.20
C CYS A 128 -1.74 -11.50 2.34
N GLY A 129 -2.26 -12.43 3.14
CA GLY A 129 -3.28 -12.16 4.17
C GLY A 129 -2.70 -11.82 5.54
N VAL A 130 -3.53 -12.02 6.57
CA VAL A 130 -3.21 -11.73 7.98
C VAL A 130 -1.86 -12.31 8.39
N GLY A 131 -1.06 -11.50 9.07
CA GLY A 131 0.24 -11.90 9.62
C GLY A 131 1.35 -12.08 8.59
N CYS A 132 1.14 -11.69 7.33
CA CYS A 132 2.19 -11.69 6.31
C CYS A 132 3.27 -10.62 6.59
N LEU A 133 2.82 -9.44 7.02
CA LEU A 133 3.65 -8.33 7.49
C LEU A 133 3.51 -8.18 9.01
N ILE A 134 4.33 -7.31 9.62
CA ILE A 134 4.16 -6.92 11.03
C ILE A 134 2.73 -6.39 11.22
N ALA A 135 1.99 -7.08 12.08
CA ALA A 135 0.61 -6.74 12.42
C ALA A 135 0.56 -5.93 13.73
N ASP A 136 -0.50 -5.14 13.87
CA ASP A 136 -0.88 -4.52 15.11
C ASP A 136 -1.27 -5.60 16.13
N PRO A 137 -0.64 -5.67 17.31
CA PRO A 137 -1.02 -6.62 18.36
C PRO A 137 -2.48 -6.47 18.83
N ALA A 138 -3.09 -5.29 18.61
CA ALA A 138 -4.49 -5.03 18.90
C ALA A 138 -5.45 -5.45 17.76
N TYR A 139 -4.92 -5.90 16.62
CA TYR A 139 -5.74 -6.38 15.52
C TYR A 139 -6.55 -7.60 15.92
N VAL A 140 -7.85 -7.56 15.62
CA VAL A 140 -8.78 -8.68 15.77
C VAL A 140 -9.60 -8.76 14.48
N ASP A 141 -9.66 -9.95 13.88
CA ASP A 141 -10.55 -10.21 12.76
C ASP A 141 -12.01 -9.98 13.21
N ASP A 142 -12.75 -9.18 12.43
CA ASP A 142 -14.20 -9.08 12.61
C ASP A 142 -14.87 -10.32 11.98
N PRO A 143 -15.48 -11.21 12.78
CA PRO A 143 -16.08 -12.45 12.27
C PRO A 143 -17.31 -12.20 11.39
N ASP A 144 -17.93 -11.04 11.49
CA ASP A 144 -19.13 -10.67 10.72
C ASP A 144 -18.76 -10.06 9.36
N ILE A 145 -17.51 -9.61 9.18
CA ILE A 145 -17.00 -9.03 7.94
C ILE A 145 -16.21 -10.05 7.13
N LYS A 146 -16.75 -10.41 5.96
CA LYS A 146 -16.04 -11.26 4.98
C LYS A 146 -15.32 -10.41 3.93
N LEU A 147 -14.05 -10.12 4.19
CA LEU A 147 -13.18 -9.47 3.22
C LEU A 147 -12.95 -10.37 1.99
N GLN A 148 -13.06 -9.77 0.81
CA GLN A 148 -12.72 -10.42 -0.45
C GLN A 148 -11.20 -10.36 -0.66
N LYS A 149 -10.67 -11.20 -1.57
CA LYS A 149 -9.25 -11.15 -1.97
C LYS A 149 -8.97 -10.15 -3.08
N SER A 150 -10.01 -9.53 -3.62
CA SER A 150 -9.90 -8.51 -4.64
C SER A 150 -11.12 -7.60 -4.65
N TYR A 151 -10.92 -6.35 -5.04
CA TYR A 151 -11.96 -5.35 -5.17
C TYR A 151 -11.77 -4.53 -6.44
N THR A 152 -12.84 -4.30 -7.19
CA THR A 152 -12.87 -3.27 -8.23
C THR A 152 -13.12 -1.90 -7.61
N LEU A 153 -12.80 -0.82 -8.34
CA LEU A 153 -13.12 0.54 -7.89
C LEU A 153 -14.59 0.72 -7.50
N LYS A 154 -15.51 0.11 -8.25
CA LYS A 154 -16.96 0.17 -7.98
C LYS A 154 -17.36 -0.57 -6.70
N GLU A 155 -16.63 -1.60 -6.31
CA GLU A 155 -16.89 -2.30 -5.06
C GLU A 155 -16.33 -1.52 -3.88
N LEU A 156 -15.18 -0.88 -4.04
CA LEU A 156 -14.59 -0.01 -3.02
C LEU A 156 -15.47 1.20 -2.71
N SER A 157 -16.24 1.72 -3.67
CA SER A 157 -17.15 2.86 -3.44
C SER A 157 -18.32 2.56 -2.49
N LYS A 158 -18.37 1.37 -1.89
CA LYS A 158 -19.40 0.93 -0.93
C LYS A 158 -18.88 0.91 0.51
N PHE A 159 -17.60 1.16 0.70
CA PHE A 159 -16.89 1.24 1.98
C PHE A 159 -16.42 2.69 2.17
#